data_AF-A0A3E2TAQ5-F1
#
_entry.id   AF-A0A3E2TAQ5-F1
#
_cell.length_a   1.000
_cell.length_b   1.000
_cell.length_c   1.000
_cell.angle_alpha   90.00
_cell.angle_beta   90.00
_cell.angle_gamma   90.00
#
_symmetry.space_group_name_H-M   'P 1'
#
loop_
_entity.id
_entity.type
_entity.pdbx_description
1 polymer ?
#
loop_
_entity_poly.entity_id
_entity_poly.type
_entity_poly.pdbx_seq_one_letter_code
_entity_poly.pdbx_strand_id
1 'polypeptide(L)'
;MELYKYTGSVAALTVRFGKAETITLYDSYDDSVAPVRLDVRGALAEYIKKIEGTDSEERYMNLDWYYDFNMLLRRIEVPGVPSEKFKMTGVPAKVLTQTRSSPDELVCFGCPDFINTTKPVSMGPDDYQNFLMWKRENRD
;
A
#
# COMPACT_ATOMS: atom_id res chain seq x y z
N MET A 1 15.72 -7.31 -2.65
CA MET A 1 15.83 -7.27 -1.18
C MET A 1 14.59 -7.96 -0.66
N GLU A 2 14.69 -8.79 0.37
CA GLU A 2 13.48 -9.46 0.88
C GLU A 2 12.57 -8.43 1.57
N LEU A 3 11.28 -8.47 1.24
CA LEU A 3 10.25 -7.65 1.87
C LEU A 3 9.37 -8.56 2.71
N TYR A 4 9.05 -8.08 3.91
CA TYR A 4 8.06 -8.68 4.79
C TYR A 4 6.69 -8.08 4.48
N LYS A 5 5.64 -8.87 4.70
CA LYS A 5 4.25 -8.46 4.47
C LYS A 5 3.49 -8.44 5.79
N TYR A 6 2.70 -7.40 5.99
CA TYR A 6 1.65 -7.32 7.02
C TYR A 6 0.34 -6.97 6.35
N THR A 7 -0.76 -7.62 6.72
CA THR A 7 -2.11 -7.28 6.24
C THR A 7 -2.87 -6.64 7.40
N GLY A 8 -3.46 -5.47 7.17
CA GLY A 8 -4.18 -4.74 8.22
C GLY A 8 -4.46 -3.28 7.84
N SER A 9 -4.90 -2.49 8.81
CA SER A 9 -5.18 -1.06 8.66
C SER A 9 -4.32 -0.21 9.59
N VAL A 10 -4.28 1.10 9.36
CA VAL A 10 -3.54 2.04 10.21
C VAL A 10 -4.33 2.26 11.49
N ALA A 11 -3.84 1.72 12.62
CA ALA A 11 -4.43 1.91 13.93
C ALA A 11 -3.92 3.17 14.64
N ALA A 12 -2.67 3.56 14.38
CA ALA A 12 -2.10 4.79 14.89
C ALA A 12 -1.10 5.39 13.90
N LEU A 13 -1.05 6.72 13.86
CA LEU A 13 -0.17 7.51 13.00
C LEU A 13 0.53 8.58 13.83
N THR A 14 1.86 8.69 13.71
CA THR A 14 2.59 9.88 14.15
C THR A 14 2.89 10.79 12.95
N VAL A 15 2.74 12.09 13.15
CA VAL A 15 2.98 13.09 12.10
C VAL A 15 4.11 14.01 12.54
N ARG A 16 5.11 14.20 11.68
CA ARG A 16 6.17 15.18 11.87
C ARG A 16 6.33 16.01 10.60
N PHE A 17 6.45 17.33 10.75
CA PHE A 17 6.58 18.27 9.63
C PHE A 17 5.49 18.10 8.55
N GLY A 18 4.26 17.77 8.97
CA GLY A 18 3.13 17.60 8.05
C GLY A 18 3.10 16.29 7.26
N LYS A 19 4.04 15.35 7.51
CA LYS A 19 4.07 14.02 6.86
C LYS A 19 3.96 12.91 7.90
N ALA A 20 3.49 11.74 7.47
CA ALA A 20 3.55 10.54 8.30
C ALA A 20 5.02 10.23 8.65
N GLU A 21 5.30 9.98 9.93
CA GLU A 21 6.63 9.58 10.38
C GLU A 21 6.66 8.08 10.69
N THR A 22 5.69 7.63 11.50
CA THR A 22 5.50 6.20 11.79
C THR A 22 4.03 5.84 11.76
N ILE A 23 3.75 4.61 11.35
CA ILE A 23 2.42 4.00 11.43
C ILE A 23 2.48 2.76 12.31
N THR A 24 1.38 2.49 13.02
CA THR A 24 1.13 1.19 13.65
C THR A 24 0.01 0.51 12.89
N LEU A 25 0.31 -0.66 12.34
CA LEU A 25 -0.63 -1.50 11.62
C LEU A 25 -1.20 -2.54 12.57
N TYR A 26 -2.50 -2.78 12.44
CA TYR A 26 -3.22 -3.79 13.20
C TYR A 26 -4.29 -4.41 12.32
N ASP A 27 -4.52 -5.71 12.49
CA ASP A 27 -5.65 -6.41 11.87
C ASP A 27 -6.71 -6.64 12.95
N SER A 28 -7.81 -5.88 12.88
CA SER A 28 -8.90 -6.02 13.86
C SER A 28 -9.68 -7.33 13.71
N TYR A 29 -9.41 -8.13 12.68
CA TYR A 29 -10.05 -9.42 12.45
C TYR A 29 -9.17 -10.60 12.87
N ASP A 30 -7.89 -10.38 13.20
CA ASP A 30 -6.95 -11.43 13.59
C ASP A 30 -6.06 -11.00 14.76
N ASP A 31 -6.55 -11.26 15.98
CA ASP A 31 -5.82 -11.01 17.23
C ASP A 31 -4.63 -11.94 17.46
N SER A 32 -4.42 -12.95 16.61
CA SER A 32 -3.23 -13.83 16.71
C SER A 32 -1.96 -13.15 16.19
N VAL A 33 -2.11 -12.08 15.40
CA VAL A 33 -1.01 -11.32 14.81
C VAL A 33 -0.78 -10.05 15.63
N ALA A 34 0.42 -9.91 16.18
CA ALA A 34 0.79 -8.71 16.93
C ALA A 34 0.86 -7.48 16.01
N PRO A 35 0.41 -6.29 16.48
CA PRO A 35 0.57 -5.04 15.74
C PRO A 35 2.03 -4.77 15.37
N VAL A 36 2.24 -4.18 14.18
CA VAL A 36 3.58 -3.81 13.70
C VAL A 36 3.72 -2.30 13.57
N ARG A 37 4.84 -1.75 14.06
CA ARG A 37 5.19 -0.35 13.85
C ARG A 37 6.18 -0.23 12.70
N LEU A 38 5.87 0.61 11.72
CA LEU A 38 6.71 0.89 10.57
C LEU A 38 7.14 2.36 10.52
N ASP A 39 8.38 2.58 10.09
CA ASP A 39 8.84 3.88 9.63
C ASP A 39 8.28 4.15 8.24
N VAL A 40 7.86 5.40 7.99
CA VAL A 40 7.37 5.82 6.69
C VAL A 40 8.11 7.08 6.25
N ARG A 41 8.50 7.13 4.97
CA ARG A 41 9.25 8.25 4.38
C ARG A 41 8.78 8.53 2.97
N GLY A 42 9.13 9.72 2.48
CA GLY A 42 8.96 10.10 1.08
C GLY A 42 7.50 10.22 0.66
N ALA A 43 7.21 9.79 -0.55
CA ALA A 43 5.90 9.88 -1.17
C ALA A 43 4.84 9.04 -0.45
N LEU A 44 5.24 7.86 0.07
CA LEU A 44 4.35 7.02 0.88
C LEU A 44 3.92 7.72 2.17
N ALA A 45 4.82 8.48 2.80
CA ALA A 45 4.50 9.24 4.01
C ALA A 45 3.48 10.36 3.73
N GLU A 46 3.58 11.00 2.57
CA GLU A 46 2.60 12.00 2.14
C GLU A 46 1.26 11.36 1.79
N TYR A 47 1.29 10.22 1.09
CA TYR A 47 0.08 9.50 0.71
C TYR A 47 -0.72 9.07 1.95
N ILE A 48 -0.07 8.42 2.92
CA ILE A 48 -0.71 7.98 4.16
C ILE A 48 -1.29 9.17 4.93
N LYS A 49 -0.56 10.29 5.02
CA LYS A 49 -1.10 11.46 5.70
C LYS A 49 -2.34 12.03 5.01
N LYS A 50 -2.39 11.97 3.68
CA LYS A 50 -3.54 12.44 2.89
C LYS A 50 -4.74 11.52 3.09
N ILE A 51 -4.60 10.21 2.92
CA ILE A 51 -5.70 9.25 3.09
C ILE A 51 -6.23 9.19 4.53
N GLU A 52 -5.39 9.39 5.55
CA GLU A 52 -5.85 9.50 6.94
C GLU A 52 -6.68 10.78 7.20
N GLY A 53 -6.66 11.74 6.27
CA GLY A 53 -7.49 12.95 6.31
C GLY A 53 -8.76 12.85 5.49
N THR A 54 -9.06 11.70 4.87
CA THR A 54 -10.25 11.48 4.04
C THR A 54 -11.21 10.49 4.70
N ASP A 55 -12.44 10.47 4.18
CA ASP A 55 -13.44 9.45 4.52
C ASP A 55 -13.56 8.39 3.41
N SER A 56 -12.46 8.14 2.69
CA SER A 56 -12.42 7.12 1.65
C SER A 56 -12.36 5.73 2.26
N GLU A 57 -13.10 4.77 1.69
CA GLU A 57 -13.11 3.37 2.12
C GLU A 57 -11.71 2.77 2.22
N GLU A 58 -10.78 3.14 1.32
CA GLU A 58 -9.39 2.68 1.32
C GLU A 58 -8.68 2.85 2.67
N ARG A 59 -9.03 3.88 3.44
CA ARG A 59 -8.48 4.15 4.77
C ARG A 59 -8.80 3.03 5.76
N TYR A 60 -10.01 2.48 5.67
CA TYR A 60 -10.58 1.53 6.62
C TYR A 60 -10.36 0.07 6.22
N MET A 61 -9.87 -0.17 5.01
CA MET A 61 -9.62 -1.51 4.49
C MET A 61 -8.35 -2.13 5.09
N ASN A 62 -8.35 -3.45 5.20
CA ASN A 62 -7.10 -4.19 5.37
C ASN A 62 -6.32 -4.18 4.05
N LEU A 63 -5.21 -3.45 4.04
CA LEU A 63 -4.28 -3.38 2.91
C LEU A 63 -3.10 -4.31 3.16
N ASP A 64 -2.38 -4.62 2.09
CA ASP A 64 -1.12 -5.36 2.17
C ASP A 64 0.06 -4.37 2.21
N TRP A 65 0.80 -4.39 3.31
CA TRP A 65 1.90 -3.48 3.59
C TRP A 65 3.22 -4.24 3.50
N TYR A 66 4.09 -3.82 2.59
CA TYR A 66 5.39 -4.45 2.38
C TYR A 66 6.50 -3.53 2.90
N TYR A 67 7.37 -4.08 3.74
CA TYR A 67 8.43 -3.33 4.41
C TYR A 67 9.73 -4.14 4.47
N ASP A 68 10.85 -3.45 4.66
CA ASP A 68 12.16 -4.09 4.73
C ASP A 68 12.58 -4.45 6.17
N PHE A 69 13.75 -5.08 6.32
CA PHE A 69 14.28 -5.51 7.62
C PHE A 69 14.54 -4.36 8.62
N ASN A 70 14.57 -3.10 8.16
CA ASN A 70 14.67 -1.92 9.03
C ASN A 70 13.29 -1.37 9.43
N MET A 71 12.21 -2.12 9.18
CA MET A 71 10.83 -1.69 9.42
C MET A 71 10.42 -0.48 8.58
N LEU A 72 11.12 -0.20 7.48
CA LEU A 72 10.78 0.89 6.58
C LEU A 72 9.75 0.42 5.55
N LEU A 73 8.61 1.11 5.47
CA LEU A 73 7.58 0.83 4.48
C LEU A 73 8.11 1.06 3.06
N ARG A 74 7.90 0.08 2.19
CA ARG A 74 8.35 0.08 0.80
C ARG A 74 7.21 0.10 -0.21
N ARG A 75 6.09 -0.58 0.08
CA ARG A 75 4.97 -0.70 -0.85
C ARG A 75 3.65 -0.93 -0.10
N ILE A 76 2.57 -0.38 -0.64
CA ILE A 76 1.20 -0.61 -0.19
C ILE A 76 0.44 -1.22 -1.37
N GLU A 77 -0.25 -2.32 -1.16
CA GLU A 77 -1.13 -2.92 -2.16
C GLU A 77 -2.55 -2.94 -1.63
N VAL A 78 -3.49 -2.40 -2.41
CA VAL A 78 -4.91 -2.52 -2.13
C VAL A 78 -5.40 -3.83 -2.75
N PRO A 79 -5.91 -4.79 -1.95
CA PRO A 79 -6.41 -6.05 -2.47
C PRO A 79 -7.52 -5.82 -3.50
N GLY A 80 -7.47 -6.57 -4.60
CA GLY A 80 -8.46 -6.49 -5.67
C GLY A 80 -9.34 -7.72 -5.74
N VAL A 81 -10.60 -7.54 -6.11
CA VAL A 81 -11.48 -8.65 -6.53
C VAL A 81 -11.33 -8.90 -8.04
N PRO A 82 -11.35 -10.17 -8.48
CA PRO A 82 -11.23 -10.49 -9.90
C PRO A 82 -12.27 -9.75 -10.74
N SER A 83 -11.84 -9.16 -11.86
CA SER A 83 -12.79 -8.57 -12.80
C SER A 83 -13.52 -9.65 -13.59
N GLU A 84 -14.79 -9.42 -13.91
CA GLU A 84 -15.58 -10.29 -14.80
C GLU A 84 -14.94 -10.45 -16.18
N LYS A 85 -14.23 -9.41 -16.64
CA LYS A 85 -13.63 -9.34 -17.98
C LYS A 85 -12.34 -10.16 -18.09
N PHE A 86 -11.46 -10.07 -17.09
CA PHE A 86 -10.12 -10.67 -17.15
C PHE A 86 -9.96 -11.91 -16.26
N LYS A 87 -10.83 -12.08 -15.26
CA LYS A 87 -10.86 -13.22 -14.31
C LYS A 87 -9.50 -13.57 -13.68
N MET A 88 -8.62 -12.58 -13.55
CA MET A 88 -7.30 -12.75 -12.94
C MET A 88 -7.43 -12.69 -11.41
N THR A 89 -6.97 -13.74 -10.73
CA THR A 89 -6.97 -13.85 -9.27
C THR A 89 -5.64 -13.39 -8.69
N GLY A 90 -5.66 -12.74 -7.51
CA GLY A 90 -4.44 -12.28 -6.83
C GLY A 90 -3.81 -11.03 -7.45
N VAL A 91 -4.53 -10.34 -8.32
CA VAL A 91 -4.11 -9.03 -8.86
C VAL A 91 -4.63 -7.93 -7.94
N PRO A 92 -3.78 -7.05 -7.41
CA PRO A 92 -4.24 -5.93 -6.59
C PRO A 92 -5.08 -4.95 -7.41
N ALA A 93 -5.97 -4.21 -6.74
CA ALA A 93 -6.69 -3.10 -7.37
C ALA A 93 -5.78 -1.88 -7.58
N LYS A 94 -4.83 -1.68 -6.67
CA LYS A 94 -3.92 -0.55 -6.65
C LYS A 94 -2.61 -0.94 -5.99
N VAL A 95 -1.50 -0.44 -6.51
CA VAL A 95 -0.18 -0.57 -5.90
C VAL A 95 0.46 0.80 -5.79
N LEU A 96 0.96 1.13 -4.61
CA LEU A 96 1.64 2.37 -4.30
C LEU A 96 3.05 2.06 -3.81
N THR A 97 4.04 2.67 -4.44
CA THR A 97 5.45 2.49 -4.11
C THR A 97 6.24 3.76 -4.42
N GLN A 98 7.55 3.73 -4.16
CA GLN A 98 8.47 4.81 -4.46
C GLN A 98 9.84 4.23 -4.84
N THR A 99 10.56 4.92 -5.72
CA THR A 99 11.90 4.46 -6.11
C THR A 99 12.94 4.85 -5.06
N ARG A 100 14.05 4.10 -4.97
CA ARG A 100 15.13 4.44 -4.04
C ARG A 100 15.86 5.74 -4.41
N SER A 101 15.98 6.00 -5.71
CA SER A 101 16.63 7.18 -6.26
C SER A 101 15.77 8.45 -6.15
N SER A 102 14.45 8.29 -6.14
CA SER A 102 13.48 9.38 -6.01
C SER A 102 12.41 9.00 -4.99
N PRO A 103 12.73 9.04 -3.68
CA PRO A 103 11.81 8.60 -2.63
C PRO A 103 10.59 9.52 -2.47
N ASP A 104 10.66 10.76 -2.95
CA ASP A 104 9.55 11.72 -2.89
C ASP A 104 8.56 11.59 -4.08
N GLU A 105 8.85 10.73 -5.05
CA GLU A 105 7.98 10.46 -6.18
C GLU A 105 7.12 9.22 -5.94
N LEU A 106 5.80 9.41 -5.91
CA LEU A 106 4.85 8.32 -5.77
C LEU A 106 4.68 7.60 -7.10
N VAL A 107 4.96 6.31 -7.12
CA VAL A 107 4.64 5.42 -8.25
C VAL A 107 3.35 4.70 -7.91
N CYS A 108 2.34 4.86 -8.78
CA CYS A 108 1.04 4.24 -8.62
C CYS A 108 0.70 3.37 -9.83
N PHE A 109 0.25 2.14 -9.59
CA PHE A 109 -0.34 1.26 -10.60
C PHE A 109 -1.80 1.01 -10.27
N GLY A 110 -2.67 0.97 -11.28
CA GLY A 110 -4.13 0.91 -11.09
C GLY A 110 -4.74 2.29 -10.82
N CYS A 111 -5.81 2.34 -10.01
CA CYS A 111 -6.55 3.58 -9.77
C CYS A 111 -5.69 4.64 -9.04
N PRO A 112 -5.47 5.85 -9.60
CA PRO A 112 -4.69 6.88 -8.93
C PRO A 112 -5.43 7.52 -7.74
N ASP A 113 -6.76 7.62 -7.85
CA ASP A 113 -7.62 8.19 -6.81
C ASP A 113 -7.79 7.24 -5.62
N PHE A 114 -8.30 7.78 -4.50
CA PHE A 114 -8.65 6.96 -3.35
C PHE A 114 -9.83 6.04 -3.67
N ILE A 115 -9.73 4.79 -3.20
CA ILE A 115 -10.79 3.80 -3.37
C ILE A 115 -11.94 4.09 -2.39
N ASN A 116 -13.16 4.20 -2.94
CA ASN A 116 -14.39 4.47 -2.19
C ASN A 116 -15.35 3.26 -2.20
N THR A 117 -14.80 2.05 -2.26
CA THR A 117 -15.55 0.80 -2.16
C THR A 117 -14.72 -0.22 -1.40
N THR A 118 -15.37 -1.07 -0.61
CA THR A 118 -14.71 -2.15 0.13
C THR A 118 -14.26 -3.33 -0.74
N LYS A 119 -14.69 -3.36 -2.01
CA LYS A 119 -14.37 -4.43 -2.98
C LYS A 119 -13.91 -3.83 -4.31
N PRO A 120 -12.75 -3.18 -4.35
CA PRO A 120 -12.26 -2.58 -5.58
C PRO A 120 -11.87 -3.68 -6.58
N VAL A 121 -12.17 -3.44 -7.85
CA VAL A 121 -11.83 -4.36 -8.95
C VAL A 121 -10.32 -4.31 -9.16
N SER A 122 -9.71 -5.48 -9.36
CA SER A 122 -8.29 -5.61 -9.71
C SER A 122 -7.90 -4.73 -10.91
N MET A 123 -6.67 -4.21 -10.90
CA MET A 123 -6.15 -3.41 -12.01
C MET A 123 -6.11 -4.20 -13.33
N GLY A 124 -6.05 -3.47 -14.44
CA GLY A 124 -6.02 -4.07 -15.77
C GLY A 124 -4.70 -4.83 -16.03
N PRO A 125 -4.68 -5.71 -17.07
CA PRO A 125 -3.48 -6.46 -17.43
C PRO A 125 -2.26 -5.58 -17.73
N ASP A 126 -2.46 -4.42 -18.37
CA ASP A 126 -1.38 -3.51 -18.72
C ASP A 126 -0.73 -2.87 -17.49
N ASP A 127 -1.54 -2.37 -16.55
CA ASP A 127 -1.06 -1.84 -15.28
C ASP A 127 -0.35 -2.90 -14.45
N TYR A 128 -0.91 -4.11 -14.41
CA TYR A 128 -0.31 -5.22 -13.70
C TYR A 128 1.03 -5.62 -14.33
N GLN A 129 1.11 -5.67 -15.66
CA GLN A 129 2.34 -5.96 -16.38
C GLN A 129 3.40 -4.86 -16.13
N ASN A 130 3.00 -3.59 -16.12
CA ASN A 130 3.88 -2.47 -15.80
C ASN A 130 4.41 -2.58 -14.36
N PHE A 131 3.56 -2.95 -13.40
CA PHE A 131 4.00 -3.22 -12.03
C PHE A 131 5.02 -4.35 -11.96
N LEU A 132 4.79 -5.46 -12.67
CA LEU A 132 5.74 -6.59 -12.69
C LEU A 132 7.10 -6.20 -13.30
N MET A 133 7.10 -5.38 -14.37
CA MET A 133 8.33 -4.85 -14.95
C MET A 133 9.06 -3.94 -13.97
N TRP A 134 8.35 -2.99 -13.36
CA TRP A 134 8.91 -2.08 -12.36
C TRP A 134 9.53 -2.84 -11.18
N LYS A 135 8.85 -3.87 -10.67
CA LYS A 135 9.32 -4.70 -9.56
C LYS A 135 10.65 -5.39 -9.91
N ARG A 136 10.77 -5.91 -11.13
CA ARG A 136 12.00 -6.55 -11.64
C ARG A 136 13.16 -5.55 -11.71
N GLU A 137 12.91 -4.34 -12.19
CA GLU A 137 13.94 -3.29 -12.32
C GLU A 137 14.41 -2.77 -10.96
N ASN A 138 13.50 -2.66 -10.00
CA ASN A 138 13.77 -2.09 -8.68
C ASN A 138 14.20 -3.14 -7.63
N ARG A 139 14.26 -4.43 -8.01
CA ARG A 139 14.61 -5.58 -7.15
C ARG A 139 13.77 -5.65 -5.86
N ASP A 140 12.48 -5.37 -6.02
CA ASP A 140 11.45 -5.25 -4.99
C ASP A 140 10.51 -6.47 -4.92
#